data_AF-A0A327ZUJ0-F1
#
_entry.id   AF-A0A327ZUJ0-F1
#
_cell.length_a   1.000
_cell.length_b   1.000
_cell.length_c   1.000
_cell.angle_alpha   90.00
_cell.angle_beta   90.00
_cell.angle_gamma   90.00
#
_symmetry.space_group_name_H-M   'P 1'
#
loop_
_entity.id
_entity.type
_entity.pdbx_description
1 polymer ?
#
loop_
_entity_poly.entity_id
_entity_poly.type
_entity_poly.pdbx_seq_one_letter_code
_entity_poly.pdbx_strand_id
1 'polypeptide(L)'
;MKKITVLFAATIFLTACNSSNESNTTNLKSNNVSKILFDASHGVTAGEADWVIDGGFSTFNDDINKLGFTTASTDYQTEITLKLLKRYKAFIMPEPNIPLKASEQQAIKEYVNSGGSIMMIADHYNADRNLNRFDASEIFNGYRRGAFHNITKGMSQDEINADRMQDVISSDFLSETFGVRFRYNALDDVVLSAKDEDNAFGLLDDVEKVNMHAGSTIMITNPEIAKGIIYPEKLSKHDKWSHAVDQGVYTNGFKDEGAFIAISKLGKGKALFIGDSSIVEDSTPKYVREDNAQEKQTYDGIREMDHQVLMENLIQWMMKQEDYSSLKGKVSLDKPTKVLKFEIPEQSTEPKREPWGTPGHDYKWYDPSTFEPGSFGKDTKRIAVSSSEHQQNNKSTNKKDNTDNKTTQDKTTTGNKIDVQYPKTVSIGQRFIVDVYTQEQLNQVSIELIDADGEQVGLFDGNPPGPSRAYDTKKNENRFHSYFHGKIAREANGEITINIYAKNQLIQKEKMIVR
;
A
#
# COMPACT_ATOMS: atom_id res chain seq x y z
N MET A 1 2.77 -57.99 72.69
CA MET A 1 2.15 -56.76 73.23
C MET A 1 2.77 -55.55 72.54
N LYS A 2 1.93 -54.64 72.04
CA LYS A 2 2.16 -53.19 71.79
C LYS A 2 3.26 -52.80 70.77
N LYS A 3 3.10 -51.77 69.93
CA LYS A 3 1.98 -50.99 69.36
C LYS A 3 2.69 -50.03 68.40
N ILE A 4 2.26 -49.99 67.14
CA ILE A 4 2.63 -48.92 66.21
C ILE A 4 1.98 -47.62 66.71
N THR A 5 2.74 -46.53 66.79
CA THR A 5 2.19 -45.18 67.03
C THR A 5 2.67 -44.27 65.90
N VAL A 6 1.71 -43.92 65.05
CA VAL A 6 1.78 -42.82 64.07
C VAL A 6 1.37 -41.55 64.82
N LEU A 7 2.12 -40.45 64.64
CA LEU A 7 1.72 -39.13 65.14
C LEU A 7 1.44 -38.21 63.96
N PHE A 8 0.16 -37.84 63.83
CA PHE A 8 -0.35 -36.75 63.00
C PHE A 8 -0.08 -35.42 63.73
N ALA A 9 0.40 -34.40 63.01
CA ALA A 9 0.37 -33.02 63.49
C ALA A 9 -0.55 -32.20 62.57
N ALA A 10 -1.69 -31.80 63.12
CA ALA A 10 -2.63 -30.85 62.55
C ALA A 10 -2.29 -29.45 63.06
N THR A 11 -2.29 -28.46 62.17
CA THR A 11 -2.21 -27.03 62.55
C THR A 11 -3.50 -26.35 62.15
N ILE A 12 -4.24 -25.90 63.17
CA ILE A 12 -5.51 -25.17 63.06
C ILE A 12 -5.22 -23.66 63.09
N PHE A 13 -5.96 -22.94 62.25
CA PHE A 13 -6.07 -21.49 62.13
C PHE A 13 -6.51 -20.80 63.44
N LEU A 14 -5.97 -19.61 63.70
CA LEU A 14 -6.61 -18.61 64.56
C LEU A 14 -6.47 -17.22 63.92
N THR A 15 -7.64 -16.63 63.67
CA THR A 15 -7.93 -15.32 63.13
C THR A 15 -7.63 -14.21 64.14
N ALA A 16 -7.09 -13.09 63.65
CA ALA A 16 -7.20 -11.79 64.30
C ALA A 16 -7.67 -10.76 63.28
N CYS A 17 -8.88 -10.24 63.49
CA CYS A 17 -9.38 -9.04 62.82
C CYS A 17 -8.74 -7.80 63.45
N ASN A 18 -8.26 -6.88 62.62
CA ASN A 18 -8.37 -5.45 62.88
C ASN A 18 -8.38 -4.68 61.55
N SER A 19 -9.50 -4.01 61.28
CA SER A 19 -9.69 -2.86 60.40
C SER A 19 -8.84 -1.68 60.92
N SER A 20 -8.35 -0.69 60.17
CA SER A 20 -8.62 -0.17 58.83
C SER A 20 -7.59 0.94 58.54
N ASN A 21 -7.06 1.02 57.31
CA ASN A 21 -7.04 2.21 56.43
C ASN A 21 -5.91 2.16 55.40
N GLU A 22 -6.34 2.00 54.15
CA GLU A 22 -5.86 2.62 52.91
C GLU A 22 -4.35 2.93 52.75
N SER A 23 -3.71 2.11 51.91
CA SER A 23 -3.13 2.66 50.68
C SER A 23 -3.31 1.64 49.55
N ASN A 24 -4.13 1.99 48.57
CA ASN A 24 -4.28 1.27 47.31
C ASN A 24 -2.94 1.24 46.57
N THR A 25 -2.16 0.18 46.74
CA THR A 25 -1.19 -0.26 45.73
C THR A 25 -1.81 -1.45 45.03
N THR A 26 -2.71 -1.17 44.09
CA THR A 26 -3.08 -2.14 43.06
C THR A 26 -1.81 -2.53 42.32
N ASN A 27 -1.38 -3.77 42.54
CA ASN A 27 -0.37 -4.42 41.72
C ASN A 27 -0.82 -4.38 40.26
N LEU A 28 -0.22 -3.48 39.47
CA LEU A 28 -0.23 -3.53 38.02
C LEU A 28 0.53 -4.79 37.59
N LYS A 29 -0.13 -5.96 37.63
CA LYS A 29 0.23 -7.07 36.75
C LYS A 29 -0.08 -6.58 35.34
N SER A 30 0.94 -6.22 34.57
CA SER A 30 0.73 -5.71 33.22
C SER A 30 0.05 -6.79 32.37
N ASN A 31 -1.15 -6.48 31.86
CA ASN A 31 -1.90 -7.24 30.85
C ASN A 31 -1.20 -7.24 29.47
N ASN A 32 0.14 -7.33 29.41
CA ASN A 32 0.90 -7.36 28.15
C ASN A 32 0.77 -8.71 27.39
N VAL A 33 0.00 -9.67 27.94
CA VAL A 33 -0.10 -11.04 27.43
C VAL A 33 -1.18 -11.22 26.35
N SER A 34 -1.97 -10.18 26.05
CA SER A 34 -3.11 -10.22 25.10
C SER A 34 -3.12 -9.06 24.09
N LYS A 35 -1.94 -8.48 23.80
CA LYS A 35 -1.83 -7.29 22.94
C LYS A 35 -1.27 -7.60 21.55
N ILE A 36 -1.91 -7.06 20.53
CA ILE A 36 -1.50 -7.10 19.12
C ILE A 36 -1.04 -5.69 18.72
N LEU A 37 0.13 -5.57 18.12
CA LEU A 37 0.61 -4.30 17.55
C LEU A 37 0.26 -4.26 16.06
N PHE A 38 -0.38 -3.19 15.61
CA PHE A 38 -0.57 -2.87 14.21
C PHE A 38 0.45 -1.83 13.78
N ASP A 39 1.07 -2.07 12.63
CA ASP A 39 1.89 -1.05 11.99
C ASP A 39 1.00 0.01 11.33
N ALA A 40 1.32 1.26 11.63
CA ALA A 40 0.89 2.41 10.86
C ALA A 40 2.07 3.27 10.39
N SER A 41 3.31 2.85 10.71
CA SER A 41 4.51 3.66 10.45
C SER A 41 5.08 3.49 9.05
N HIS A 42 4.61 2.49 8.28
CA HIS A 42 5.09 2.18 6.93
C HIS A 42 4.13 2.58 5.82
N GLY A 43 3.41 3.70 5.97
CA GLY A 43 2.62 4.26 4.87
C GLY A 43 1.34 3.49 4.55
N VAL A 44 0.75 2.79 5.53
CA VAL A 44 -0.53 2.05 5.40
C VAL A 44 -1.76 2.95 5.18
N THR A 45 -1.52 4.26 5.03
CA THR A 45 -2.51 5.33 4.81
C THR A 45 -2.18 6.16 3.56
N ALA A 46 -1.23 5.71 2.75
CA ALA A 46 -0.82 6.38 1.52
C ALA A 46 -1.90 6.29 0.44
N GLY A 47 -2.06 7.35 -0.36
CA GLY A 47 -3.07 7.36 -1.44
C GLY A 47 -4.46 6.96 -0.94
N GLU A 48 -5.12 6.01 -1.62
CA GLU A 48 -6.46 5.49 -1.24
C GLU A 48 -6.46 4.59 -0.01
N ALA A 49 -5.28 4.18 0.50
CA ALA A 49 -5.18 3.26 1.62
C ALA A 49 -5.66 3.87 2.93
N ASP A 50 -6.30 3.10 3.80
CA ASP A 50 -6.50 3.49 5.19
C ASP A 50 -6.54 2.30 6.15
N TRP A 51 -5.55 1.42 6.05
CA TRP A 51 -5.49 0.14 6.76
C TRP A 51 -5.01 0.29 8.22
N VAL A 52 -5.44 1.35 8.90
CA VAL A 52 -5.22 1.53 10.33
C VAL A 52 -6.31 0.83 11.12
N ILE A 53 -5.92 0.26 12.27
CA ILE A 53 -6.82 -0.56 13.09
C ILE A 53 -8.02 0.19 13.69
N ASP A 54 -8.00 1.52 13.67
CA ASP A 54 -9.10 2.39 14.11
C ASP A 54 -9.75 3.20 12.97
N GLY A 55 -9.48 2.79 11.72
CA GLY A 55 -10.03 3.33 10.48
C GLY A 55 -10.51 2.16 9.61
N GLY A 56 -10.03 2.02 8.38
CA GLY A 56 -10.51 1.00 7.44
C GLY A 56 -10.42 -0.46 7.91
N PHE A 57 -9.80 -0.76 9.06
CA PHE A 57 -9.78 -2.08 9.71
C PHE A 57 -10.54 -2.09 11.07
N SER A 58 -11.42 -1.12 11.34
CA SER A 58 -12.06 -0.96 12.66
C SER A 58 -12.99 -2.13 13.03
N THR A 59 -13.62 -2.74 12.04
CA THR A 59 -14.45 -3.93 12.17
C THR A 59 -13.61 -5.14 12.56
N PHE A 60 -12.42 -5.28 11.98
CA PHE A 60 -11.46 -6.31 12.38
C PHE A 60 -10.98 -6.09 13.82
N ASN A 61 -10.77 -4.83 14.24
CA ASN A 61 -10.47 -4.50 15.63
C ASN A 61 -11.59 -4.93 16.58
N ASP A 62 -12.85 -4.68 16.22
CA ASP A 62 -14.01 -5.11 17.00
C ASP A 62 -14.06 -6.64 17.16
N ASP A 63 -13.76 -7.38 16.10
CA ASP A 63 -13.74 -8.85 16.14
C ASP A 63 -12.56 -9.36 17.00
N ILE A 64 -11.37 -8.75 16.91
CA ILE A 64 -10.24 -9.02 17.82
C ILE A 64 -10.63 -8.76 19.30
N ASN A 65 -11.36 -7.68 19.57
CA ASN A 65 -11.81 -7.35 20.93
C ASN A 65 -12.84 -8.36 21.45
N LYS A 66 -13.76 -8.85 20.60
CA LYS A 66 -14.71 -9.91 20.95
C LYS A 66 -14.02 -11.23 21.31
N LEU A 67 -12.87 -11.52 20.69
CA LEU A 67 -12.01 -12.65 21.04
C LEU A 67 -11.26 -12.47 22.38
N GLY A 68 -11.38 -11.31 23.04
CA GLY A 68 -10.73 -11.01 24.32
C GLY A 68 -9.28 -10.54 24.20
N PHE A 69 -8.84 -10.16 23.01
CA PHE A 69 -7.55 -9.52 22.78
C PHE A 69 -7.71 -8.00 22.70
N THR A 70 -6.59 -7.28 22.68
CA THR A 70 -6.58 -5.82 22.54
C THR A 70 -5.53 -5.42 21.52
N THR A 71 -5.76 -4.29 20.86
CA THR A 71 -4.86 -3.77 19.83
C THR A 71 -4.14 -2.52 20.31
N ALA A 72 -3.01 -2.22 19.66
CA ALA A 72 -2.34 -0.93 19.71
C ALA A 72 -1.83 -0.63 18.30
N SER A 73 -1.67 0.65 17.98
CA SER A 73 -1.07 1.08 16.72
C SER A 73 0.24 1.82 16.98
N THR A 74 1.17 1.75 16.04
CA THR A 74 2.36 2.61 16.03
C THR A 74 2.02 4.03 15.59
N ASP A 75 2.79 5.02 16.01
CA ASP A 75 2.73 6.37 15.41
C ASP A 75 3.46 6.39 14.06
N TYR A 76 3.18 7.40 13.22
CA TYR A 76 3.68 7.51 11.84
C TYR A 76 5.19 7.31 11.64
N GLN A 77 6.04 7.76 12.57
CA GLN A 77 7.52 7.66 12.48
C GLN A 77 8.12 6.58 13.38
N THR A 78 7.30 5.68 13.95
CA THR A 78 7.81 4.64 14.84
C THR A 78 8.71 3.67 14.08
N GLU A 79 9.92 3.43 14.58
CA GLU A 79 10.80 2.39 14.05
C GLU A 79 10.45 1.01 14.65
N ILE A 80 10.40 -0.02 13.79
CA ILE A 80 10.05 -1.38 14.21
C ILE A 80 11.28 -2.09 14.80
N THR A 81 11.49 -1.87 16.09
CA THR A 81 12.59 -2.49 16.84
C THR A 81 12.17 -3.77 17.55
N LEU A 82 13.12 -4.67 17.80
CA LEU A 82 12.86 -5.89 18.60
C LEU A 82 12.33 -5.55 20.00
N LYS A 83 12.82 -4.45 20.60
CA LYS A 83 12.37 -3.99 21.92
C LYS A 83 10.90 -3.59 21.89
N LEU A 84 10.44 -2.94 20.82
CA LEU A 84 9.03 -2.62 20.62
C LEU A 84 8.22 -3.90 20.48
N LEU A 85 8.60 -4.78 19.54
CA LEU A 85 7.87 -6.01 19.23
C LEU A 85 7.69 -6.93 20.45
N LYS A 86 8.73 -7.08 21.30
CA LYS A 86 8.68 -7.92 22.53
C LYS A 86 7.64 -7.48 23.57
N ARG A 87 7.04 -6.30 23.43
CA ARG A 87 5.94 -5.85 24.31
C ARG A 87 4.58 -6.44 23.91
N TYR A 88 4.51 -7.07 22.75
CA TYR A 88 3.28 -7.58 22.14
C TYR A 88 3.40 -9.07 21.87
N LYS A 89 2.26 -9.75 21.69
CA LYS A 89 2.20 -11.18 21.33
C LYS A 89 2.17 -11.40 19.83
N ALA A 90 1.56 -10.47 19.13
CA ALA A 90 1.46 -10.47 17.69
C ALA A 90 1.77 -9.07 17.14
N PHE A 91 2.27 -9.05 15.90
CA PHE A 91 2.50 -7.85 15.12
C PHE A 91 1.85 -8.02 13.74
N ILE A 92 1.06 -7.05 13.31
CA ILE A 92 0.33 -7.07 12.04
C ILE A 92 0.78 -5.87 11.21
N MET A 93 1.22 -6.12 9.99
CA MET A 93 1.65 -5.11 9.03
C MET A 93 0.76 -5.20 7.79
N PRO A 94 -0.21 -4.27 7.64
CA PRO A 94 -1.13 -4.26 6.51
C PRO A 94 -0.66 -3.35 5.37
N GLU A 95 -0.39 -3.95 4.22
CA GLU A 95 -0.03 -3.33 2.94
C GLU A 95 0.89 -2.10 3.08
N PRO A 96 2.13 -2.29 3.58
CA PRO A 96 3.06 -1.18 3.73
C PRO A 96 3.38 -0.57 2.36
N ASN A 97 3.60 0.74 2.35
CA ASN A 97 4.05 1.52 1.19
C ASN A 97 5.41 2.20 1.46
N ILE A 98 6.05 1.96 2.60
CA ILE A 98 7.41 2.43 2.90
C ILE A 98 8.29 1.20 3.12
N PRO A 99 9.49 1.14 2.51
CA PRO A 99 10.36 -0.02 2.64
C PRO A 99 10.85 -0.23 4.07
N LEU A 100 10.95 -1.50 4.45
CA LEU A 100 11.60 -1.92 5.69
C LEU A 100 13.11 -1.72 5.59
N LYS A 101 13.70 -1.19 6.65
CA LYS A 101 15.16 -1.17 6.79
C LYS A 101 15.70 -2.56 7.11
N ALA A 102 16.99 -2.78 6.84
CA ALA A 102 17.67 -4.02 7.23
C ALA A 102 17.54 -4.33 8.74
N SER A 103 17.57 -3.30 9.59
CA SER A 103 17.38 -3.41 11.03
C SER A 103 15.98 -3.91 11.42
N GLU A 104 14.95 -3.50 10.68
CA GLU A 104 13.55 -3.88 10.94
C GLU A 104 13.28 -5.30 10.46
N GLN A 105 13.79 -5.69 9.29
CA GLN A 105 13.78 -7.08 8.82
C GLN A 105 14.41 -8.01 9.86
N GLN A 106 15.57 -7.62 10.42
CA GLN A 106 16.25 -8.39 11.47
C GLN A 106 15.43 -8.43 12.77
N ALA A 107 14.83 -7.31 13.18
CA ALA A 107 13.98 -7.26 14.37
C ALA A 107 12.76 -8.19 14.26
N ILE A 108 12.10 -8.19 13.10
CA ILE A 108 10.96 -9.08 12.80
C ILE A 108 11.40 -10.55 12.85
N LYS A 109 12.52 -10.89 12.19
CA LYS A 109 13.09 -12.24 12.21
C LYS A 109 13.39 -12.72 13.63
N GLU A 110 14.07 -11.92 14.44
CA GLU A 110 14.42 -12.27 15.81
C GLU A 110 13.20 -12.38 16.72
N TYR A 111 12.22 -11.50 16.54
CA TYR A 111 10.95 -11.52 17.26
C TYR A 111 10.20 -12.83 17.02
N VAL A 112 9.99 -13.21 15.76
CA VAL A 112 9.30 -14.46 15.42
C VAL A 112 10.12 -15.66 15.88
N ASN A 113 11.43 -15.71 15.61
CA ASN A 113 12.28 -16.81 16.06
C ASN A 113 12.19 -17.05 17.58
N SER A 114 12.01 -15.98 18.36
CA SER A 114 11.86 -16.01 19.82
C SER A 114 10.45 -16.39 20.33
N GLY A 115 9.47 -16.59 19.45
CA GLY A 115 8.09 -16.95 19.81
C GLY A 115 7.05 -15.89 19.48
N GLY A 116 7.41 -14.75 18.90
CA GLY A 116 6.44 -13.77 18.40
C GLY A 116 5.62 -14.29 17.23
N SER A 117 4.41 -13.77 17.06
CA SER A 117 3.59 -14.03 15.88
C SER A 117 3.53 -12.81 14.97
N ILE A 118 3.57 -12.99 13.66
CA ILE A 118 3.35 -11.91 12.68
C ILE A 118 2.24 -12.23 11.68
N MET A 119 1.59 -11.19 11.18
CA MET A 119 0.71 -11.23 10.02
C MET A 119 1.15 -10.15 9.03
N MET A 120 1.41 -10.54 7.79
CA MET A 120 1.76 -9.65 6.70
C MET A 120 0.66 -9.74 5.65
N ILE A 121 -0.06 -8.65 5.47
CA ILE A 121 -1.16 -8.55 4.51
C ILE A 121 -0.63 -7.71 3.36
N ALA A 122 -0.55 -8.28 2.17
CA ALA A 122 -0.08 -7.60 0.97
C ALA A 122 -1.26 -7.27 0.06
N ASP A 123 -0.93 -6.81 -1.14
CA ASP A 123 -1.84 -6.64 -2.26
C ASP A 123 -1.05 -6.92 -3.55
N HIS A 124 -1.68 -6.74 -4.71
CA HIS A 124 -1.07 -6.89 -6.02
C HIS A 124 0.19 -6.03 -6.23
N TYR A 125 0.94 -6.42 -7.25
CA TYR A 125 1.94 -5.55 -7.85
C TYR A 125 1.25 -4.39 -8.60
N ASN A 126 1.84 -3.20 -8.63
CA ASN A 126 1.17 -1.95 -9.07
C ASN A 126 0.09 -1.44 -8.07
N ALA A 127 0.31 -1.67 -6.78
CA ALA A 127 -0.45 -1.13 -5.65
C ALA A 127 0.32 -0.02 -4.88
N ASP A 128 1.45 0.49 -5.37
CA ASP A 128 2.19 1.59 -4.73
C ASP A 128 1.33 2.87 -4.68
N ARG A 129 0.84 3.18 -3.49
CA ARG A 129 -0.12 4.25 -3.19
C ARG A 129 0.54 5.59 -2.92
N ASN A 130 1.84 5.63 -2.60
CA ASN A 130 2.61 6.87 -2.36
C ASN A 130 3.56 7.23 -3.51
N LEU A 131 3.57 6.43 -4.58
CA LEU A 131 4.34 6.65 -5.80
C LEU A 131 5.85 6.66 -5.53
N ASN A 132 6.32 5.85 -4.57
CA ASN A 132 7.74 5.71 -4.24
C ASN A 132 8.44 4.54 -4.95
N ARG A 133 7.68 3.74 -5.73
CA ARG A 133 8.10 2.54 -6.48
C ARG A 133 8.23 1.27 -5.64
N PHE A 134 7.67 1.23 -4.45
CA PHE A 134 7.61 0.03 -3.62
C PHE A 134 6.17 -0.42 -3.44
N ASP A 135 5.87 -1.60 -3.97
CA ASP A 135 4.62 -2.30 -3.64
C ASP A 135 4.77 -3.10 -2.33
N ALA A 136 3.67 -3.34 -1.61
CA ALA A 136 3.69 -4.12 -0.36
C ALA A 136 4.35 -5.49 -0.52
N SER A 137 4.06 -6.18 -1.63
CA SER A 137 4.68 -7.47 -1.98
C SER A 137 6.22 -7.37 -2.07
N GLU A 138 6.75 -6.27 -2.62
CA GLU A 138 8.18 -5.99 -2.70
C GLU A 138 8.80 -5.67 -1.34
N ILE A 139 8.11 -4.85 -0.55
CA ILE A 139 8.54 -4.47 0.81
C ILE A 139 8.67 -5.70 1.69
N PHE A 140 7.69 -6.60 1.65
CA PHE A 140 7.78 -7.85 2.38
C PHE A 140 8.87 -8.75 1.82
N ASN A 141 8.90 -8.97 0.51
CA ASN A 141 9.91 -9.83 -0.12
C ASN A 141 11.35 -9.33 0.15
N GLY A 142 11.53 -8.04 0.42
CA GLY A 142 12.82 -7.43 0.74
C GLY A 142 13.52 -6.84 -0.48
N TYR A 143 12.87 -6.79 -1.64
CA TYR A 143 13.47 -6.28 -2.87
C TYR A 143 12.41 -5.77 -3.86
N ARG A 144 12.86 -4.85 -4.73
CA ARG A 144 12.08 -4.36 -5.87
C ARG A 144 12.28 -5.20 -7.12
N ARG A 145 11.18 -5.58 -7.77
CA ARG A 145 11.12 -6.27 -9.05
C ARG A 145 11.83 -5.43 -10.11
N GLY A 146 12.83 -5.99 -10.80
CA GLY A 146 13.61 -5.26 -11.80
C GLY A 146 14.61 -4.24 -11.27
N ALA A 147 14.82 -4.19 -9.95
CA ALA A 147 15.74 -3.29 -9.27
C ALA A 147 16.54 -3.98 -8.15
N PHE A 148 16.66 -5.31 -8.15
CA PHE A 148 17.38 -6.07 -7.12
C PHE A 148 18.84 -5.64 -6.90
N HIS A 149 19.58 -5.33 -7.96
CA HIS A 149 20.97 -4.87 -7.82
C HIS A 149 21.12 -3.39 -7.48
N ASN A 150 20.04 -2.61 -7.58
CA ASN A 150 20.02 -1.20 -7.29
C ASN A 150 18.62 -0.80 -6.84
N ILE A 151 18.34 -0.98 -5.55
CA ILE A 151 17.02 -0.74 -4.96
C ILE A 151 16.53 0.71 -5.14
N THR A 152 17.46 1.65 -5.36
CA THR A 152 17.16 3.07 -5.61
C THR A 152 16.99 3.40 -7.10
N LYS A 153 16.94 2.40 -7.99
CA LYS A 153 16.74 2.62 -9.43
C LYS A 153 15.49 3.47 -9.66
N GLY A 154 15.68 4.54 -10.44
CA GLY A 154 14.63 5.47 -10.82
C GLY A 154 14.29 6.55 -9.79
N MET A 155 14.94 6.57 -8.62
CA MET A 155 14.73 7.59 -7.57
C MET A 155 15.58 8.84 -7.79
N SER A 156 15.07 9.97 -7.32
CA SER A 156 15.81 11.24 -7.20
C SER A 156 16.81 11.21 -6.03
N GLN A 157 17.75 12.15 -6.02
CA GLN A 157 18.73 12.24 -4.93
C GLN A 157 18.08 12.56 -3.57
N ASP A 158 17.00 13.35 -3.56
CA ASP A 158 16.27 13.66 -2.33
C ASP A 158 15.58 12.42 -1.75
N GLU A 159 14.98 11.57 -2.60
CA GLU A 159 14.41 10.28 -2.17
C GLU A 159 15.48 9.35 -1.62
N ILE A 160 16.62 9.23 -2.30
CA ILE A 160 17.76 8.40 -1.87
C ILE A 160 18.27 8.85 -0.50
N ASN A 161 18.32 10.15 -0.25
CA ASN A 161 18.83 10.72 0.99
C ASN A 161 17.80 10.77 2.12
N ALA A 162 16.54 10.41 1.86
CA ALA A 162 15.50 10.47 2.86
C ALA A 162 15.75 9.49 4.02
N ASP A 163 15.36 9.85 5.24
CA ASP A 163 15.51 8.99 6.43
C ASP A 163 14.77 7.65 6.28
N ARG A 164 13.70 7.63 5.47
CA ARG A 164 12.94 6.42 5.12
C ARG A 164 13.70 5.46 4.19
N MET A 165 14.71 5.93 3.47
CA MET A 165 15.55 5.12 2.57
C MET A 165 16.91 4.73 3.19
N GLN A 166 17.27 5.30 4.34
CA GLN A 166 18.49 4.92 5.04
C GLN A 166 18.47 3.43 5.41
N ASP A 167 19.55 2.72 5.07
CA ASP A 167 19.76 1.29 5.34
C ASP A 167 18.73 0.34 4.71
N VAL A 168 18.04 0.80 3.66
CA VAL A 168 17.21 -0.04 2.79
C VAL A 168 18.12 -0.77 1.80
N ILE A 169 18.10 -2.10 1.84
CA ILE A 169 18.92 -2.98 0.99
C ILE A 169 18.03 -4.04 0.35
N SER A 170 18.45 -4.55 -0.81
CA SER A 170 17.80 -5.72 -1.41
C SER A 170 18.23 -7.00 -0.71
N SER A 171 17.24 -7.83 -0.38
CA SER A 171 17.36 -9.18 0.17
C SER A 171 16.20 -10.03 -0.36
N ASP A 172 16.26 -11.36 -0.23
CA ASP A 172 15.12 -12.24 -0.47
C ASP A 172 14.47 -12.66 0.87
N PHE A 173 14.17 -11.64 1.68
CA PHE A 173 13.88 -11.74 3.11
C PHE A 173 12.81 -12.78 3.45
N LEU A 174 11.64 -12.74 2.80
CA LEU A 174 10.57 -13.71 3.10
C LEU A 174 10.97 -15.13 2.75
N SER A 175 11.62 -15.35 1.60
CA SER A 175 11.97 -16.70 1.18
C SER A 175 13.00 -17.29 2.12
N GLU A 176 14.04 -16.51 2.45
CA GLU A 176 15.11 -16.92 3.35
C GLU A 176 14.65 -17.12 4.80
N THR A 177 13.66 -16.34 5.26
CA THR A 177 13.26 -16.30 6.67
C THR A 177 12.04 -17.14 6.97
N PHE A 178 11.05 -17.14 6.06
CA PHE A 178 9.73 -17.73 6.30
C PHE A 178 9.35 -18.80 5.27
N GLY A 179 10.18 -19.06 4.25
CA GLY A 179 9.89 -20.12 3.29
C GLY A 179 8.71 -19.80 2.37
N VAL A 180 8.37 -18.51 2.22
CA VAL A 180 7.33 -18.02 1.32
C VAL A 180 7.85 -16.83 0.52
N ARG A 181 7.17 -16.46 -0.56
CA ARG A 181 7.39 -15.17 -1.24
C ARG A 181 6.07 -14.71 -1.85
N PHE A 182 5.74 -13.43 -1.74
CA PHE A 182 4.62 -12.88 -2.49
C PHE A 182 4.98 -12.86 -3.97
N ARG A 183 4.06 -13.32 -4.82
CA ARG A 183 4.17 -13.23 -6.27
C ARG A 183 3.67 -11.84 -6.71
N TYR A 184 3.94 -11.51 -7.97
CA TYR A 184 3.54 -10.21 -8.57
C TYR A 184 2.34 -10.34 -9.51
N ASN A 185 1.62 -11.45 -9.42
CA ASN A 185 0.36 -11.63 -10.13
C ASN A 185 -0.72 -10.75 -9.49
N ALA A 186 -1.82 -10.57 -10.24
CA ALA A 186 -2.96 -9.79 -9.80
C ALA A 186 -4.21 -10.46 -10.38
N LEU A 187 -4.84 -11.26 -9.52
CA LEU A 187 -6.08 -11.97 -9.83
C LEU A 187 -7.24 -11.01 -9.59
N ASP A 188 -8.21 -10.97 -10.50
CA ASP A 188 -9.38 -10.09 -10.40
C ASP A 188 -10.32 -10.55 -9.26
N ASP A 189 -11.63 -10.36 -9.41
CA ASP A 189 -12.63 -10.92 -8.49
C ASP A 189 -12.68 -12.46 -8.60
N VAL A 190 -11.95 -13.15 -7.74
CA VAL A 190 -11.92 -14.62 -7.70
C VAL A 190 -12.43 -15.16 -6.37
N VAL A 191 -13.29 -16.19 -6.45
CA VAL A 191 -13.78 -16.93 -5.29
C VAL A 191 -12.95 -18.19 -5.10
N LEU A 192 -12.50 -18.42 -3.88
CA LEU A 192 -11.66 -19.53 -3.47
C LEU A 192 -12.40 -20.39 -2.45
N SER A 193 -12.30 -21.71 -2.59
CA SER A 193 -12.86 -22.64 -1.60
C SER A 193 -11.82 -23.02 -0.57
N ALA A 194 -12.22 -23.03 0.70
CA ALA A 194 -11.48 -23.70 1.75
C ALA A 194 -11.59 -25.22 1.54
N LYS A 195 -10.46 -25.93 1.63
CA LYS A 195 -10.38 -27.37 1.36
C LYS A 195 -9.83 -28.09 2.58
N ASP A 196 -10.46 -29.20 2.95
CA ASP A 196 -10.01 -30.03 4.08
C ASP A 196 -8.56 -30.49 3.94
N GLU A 197 -8.10 -30.77 2.72
CA GLU A 197 -6.71 -31.18 2.44
C GLU A 197 -5.68 -30.07 2.69
N ASP A 198 -6.12 -28.82 2.69
CA ASP A 198 -5.29 -27.64 2.96
C ASP A 198 -5.45 -27.12 4.40
N ASN A 199 -6.47 -27.57 5.12
CA ASN A 199 -6.69 -27.20 6.51
C ASN A 199 -5.49 -27.62 7.38
N ALA A 200 -4.94 -26.65 8.09
CA ALA A 200 -3.83 -26.81 9.00
C ALA A 200 -4.30 -26.33 10.37
N PHE A 201 -4.20 -27.16 11.40
CA PHE A 201 -4.51 -26.79 12.79
C PHE A 201 -5.95 -26.28 13.04
N GLY A 202 -6.90 -26.62 12.17
CA GLY A 202 -8.29 -26.16 12.26
C GLY A 202 -8.49 -24.71 11.81
N LEU A 203 -7.52 -24.14 11.08
CA LEU A 203 -7.59 -22.75 10.62
C LEU A 203 -8.74 -22.49 9.64
N LEU A 204 -9.20 -23.53 8.94
CA LEU A 204 -10.32 -23.45 7.99
C LEU A 204 -11.62 -24.03 8.55
N ASP A 205 -11.69 -24.30 9.85
CA ASP A 205 -12.91 -24.81 10.47
C ASP A 205 -14.02 -23.76 10.33
N ASP A 206 -15.19 -24.20 9.87
CA ASP A 206 -16.36 -23.36 9.56
C ASP A 206 -16.13 -22.28 8.48
N VAL A 207 -15.12 -22.46 7.63
CA VAL A 207 -14.86 -21.63 6.45
C VAL A 207 -15.17 -22.47 5.20
N GLU A 208 -16.10 -22.03 4.37
CA GLU A 208 -16.37 -22.68 3.07
C GLU A 208 -15.71 -21.93 1.93
N LYS A 209 -15.80 -20.59 1.93
CA LYS A 209 -15.32 -19.74 0.84
C LYS A 209 -14.75 -18.42 1.32
N VAL A 210 -13.83 -17.91 0.52
CA VAL A 210 -13.32 -16.54 0.58
C VAL A 210 -13.23 -15.99 -0.84
N ASN A 211 -13.01 -14.69 -0.96
CA ASN A 211 -12.73 -14.01 -2.20
C ASN A 211 -11.55 -13.05 -2.05
N MET A 212 -10.98 -12.68 -3.18
CA MET A 212 -10.02 -11.58 -3.30
C MET A 212 -10.45 -10.65 -4.43
N HIS A 213 -10.01 -9.41 -4.36
CA HIS A 213 -10.30 -8.32 -5.27
C HIS A 213 -8.99 -7.69 -5.71
N ALA A 214 -8.52 -8.07 -6.90
CA ALA A 214 -7.21 -7.65 -7.42
C ALA A 214 -6.01 -8.28 -6.68
N GLY A 215 -6.16 -9.33 -5.86
CA GLY A 215 -5.08 -9.84 -5.00
C GLY A 215 -3.88 -10.54 -5.68
N SER A 216 -2.77 -10.60 -4.94
CA SER A 216 -1.59 -11.42 -5.26
C SER A 216 -1.69 -12.84 -4.68
N THR A 217 -0.85 -13.76 -5.15
CA THR A 217 -0.65 -15.07 -4.51
C THR A 217 0.73 -15.21 -3.89
N ILE A 218 0.93 -16.29 -3.13
CA ILE A 218 2.11 -16.56 -2.32
C ILE A 218 2.71 -17.89 -2.78
N MET A 219 3.97 -17.87 -3.18
CA MET A 219 4.71 -19.09 -3.48
C MET A 219 5.28 -19.72 -2.21
N ILE A 220 5.23 -21.04 -2.11
CA ILE A 220 5.91 -21.82 -1.07
C ILE A 220 7.31 -22.13 -1.56
N THR A 221 8.32 -21.57 -0.89
CA THR A 221 9.75 -21.77 -1.23
C THR A 221 10.42 -22.81 -0.33
N ASN A 222 9.93 -22.98 0.90
CA ASN A 222 10.38 -24.05 1.81
C ASN A 222 9.18 -24.71 2.53
N PRO A 223 8.70 -25.87 2.04
CA PRO A 223 7.54 -26.53 2.62
C PRO A 223 7.78 -27.18 3.99
N GLU A 224 9.03 -27.29 4.48
CA GLU A 224 9.27 -27.81 5.84
C GLU A 224 8.83 -26.81 6.92
N ILE A 225 8.77 -25.53 6.58
CA ILE A 225 8.40 -24.45 7.50
C ILE A 225 7.18 -23.65 7.04
N ALA A 226 6.80 -23.71 5.76
CA ALA A 226 5.67 -22.98 5.20
C ALA A 226 4.63 -23.88 4.53
N LYS A 227 3.38 -23.44 4.54
CA LYS A 227 2.24 -24.12 3.90
C LYS A 227 1.20 -23.10 3.44
N GLY A 228 0.65 -23.28 2.24
CA GLY A 228 -0.56 -22.57 1.84
C GLY A 228 -1.81 -23.26 2.40
N ILE A 229 -2.79 -22.45 2.79
CA ILE A 229 -4.06 -22.93 3.37
C ILE A 229 -5.28 -22.58 2.53
N ILE A 230 -5.18 -21.59 1.64
CA ILE A 230 -6.22 -21.27 0.65
C ILE A 230 -5.54 -21.08 -0.70
N TYR A 231 -6.10 -21.67 -1.76
CA TYR A 231 -5.55 -21.65 -3.11
C TYR A 231 -6.62 -21.29 -4.12
N PRO A 232 -6.28 -20.55 -5.20
CA PRO A 232 -7.23 -20.27 -6.26
C PRO A 232 -7.68 -21.58 -6.91
N GLU A 233 -8.91 -21.61 -7.41
CA GLU A 233 -9.39 -22.70 -8.24
C GLU A 233 -8.78 -22.63 -9.65
N LYS A 234 -9.36 -23.33 -10.62
CA LYS A 234 -8.97 -23.19 -12.02
C LYS A 234 -9.16 -21.74 -12.48
N LEU A 235 -8.08 -21.13 -12.96
CA LEU A 235 -8.08 -19.79 -13.54
C LEU A 235 -7.90 -19.84 -15.05
N SER A 236 -8.21 -18.72 -15.68
CA SER A 236 -8.03 -18.40 -17.08
C SER A 236 -7.48 -16.99 -17.22
N LYS A 237 -7.11 -16.59 -18.44
CA LYS A 237 -6.70 -15.21 -18.73
C LYS A 237 -7.79 -14.15 -18.44
N HIS A 238 -9.05 -14.56 -18.25
CA HIS A 238 -10.15 -13.66 -17.93
C HIS A 238 -10.22 -13.31 -16.45
N ASP A 239 -9.54 -14.09 -15.61
CA ASP A 239 -9.45 -13.88 -14.17
C ASP A 239 -8.24 -13.00 -13.80
N LYS A 240 -7.59 -12.41 -14.82
CA LYS A 240 -6.56 -11.39 -14.64
C LYS A 240 -7.25 -10.06 -14.32
N TRP A 241 -6.77 -9.37 -13.28
CA TRP A 241 -7.17 -7.99 -13.01
C TRP A 241 -6.83 -7.08 -14.19
N SER A 242 -7.78 -6.24 -14.59
CA SER A 242 -7.66 -5.44 -15.82
C SER A 242 -6.45 -4.49 -15.85
N HIS A 243 -5.97 -4.06 -14.68
CA HIS A 243 -4.82 -3.18 -14.53
C HIS A 243 -3.50 -3.92 -14.30
N ALA A 244 -3.51 -5.26 -14.21
CA ALA A 244 -2.28 -6.03 -14.01
C ALA A 244 -1.25 -5.70 -15.10
N VAL A 245 -0.03 -5.40 -14.66
CA VAL A 245 1.05 -4.87 -15.52
C VAL A 245 1.81 -5.96 -16.28
N ASP A 246 1.52 -7.24 -15.99
CA ASP A 246 2.01 -8.40 -16.74
C ASP A 246 0.86 -9.37 -17.09
N GLN A 247 1.14 -10.67 -17.24
CA GLN A 247 0.16 -11.70 -17.58
C GLN A 247 -0.96 -11.88 -16.53
N GLY A 248 -0.81 -11.41 -15.29
CA GLY A 248 -1.85 -11.39 -14.25
C GLY A 248 -2.23 -12.76 -13.66
N VAL A 249 -2.30 -13.80 -14.49
CA VAL A 249 -2.47 -15.22 -14.11
C VAL A 249 -1.27 -16.00 -14.62
N TYR A 250 -0.57 -16.72 -13.75
CA TYR A 250 0.77 -17.25 -14.03
C TYR A 250 0.77 -18.70 -14.49
N THR A 251 -0.08 -19.54 -13.90
CA THR A 251 -0.12 -21.00 -14.17
C THR A 251 -1.52 -21.57 -14.30
N ASN A 252 -2.55 -20.72 -14.41
CA ASN A 252 -3.97 -21.10 -14.55
C ASN A 252 -4.59 -21.65 -13.25
N GLY A 253 -4.12 -21.16 -12.09
CA GLY A 253 -4.75 -21.46 -10.80
C GLY A 253 -4.16 -22.65 -10.04
N PHE A 254 -4.90 -23.11 -9.04
CA PHE A 254 -4.48 -24.16 -8.10
C PHE A 254 -3.16 -23.85 -7.37
N LYS A 255 -2.53 -24.88 -6.80
CA LYS A 255 -1.27 -24.76 -6.04
C LYS A 255 -0.09 -24.24 -6.87
N ASP A 256 -0.12 -24.43 -8.19
CA ASP A 256 0.93 -23.92 -9.08
C ASP A 256 0.86 -22.38 -9.20
N GLU A 257 -0.33 -21.79 -9.03
CA GLU A 257 -0.52 -20.33 -9.03
C GLU A 257 -0.02 -19.72 -7.72
N GLY A 258 0.10 -20.51 -6.66
CA GLY A 258 0.44 -20.04 -5.32
C GLY A 258 -0.79 -19.89 -4.43
N ALA A 259 -0.56 -19.85 -3.13
CA ALA A 259 -1.61 -19.71 -2.13
C ALA A 259 -2.13 -18.28 -2.07
N PHE A 260 -3.41 -18.09 -1.76
CA PHE A 260 -3.92 -16.78 -1.34
C PHE A 260 -3.54 -16.46 0.10
N ILE A 261 -3.55 -17.48 0.96
CA ILE A 261 -3.12 -17.38 2.36
C ILE A 261 -2.14 -18.49 2.67
N ALA A 262 -1.03 -18.14 3.32
CA ALA A 262 -0.01 -19.08 3.75
C ALA A 262 0.42 -18.85 5.20
N ILE A 263 0.81 -19.93 5.87
CA ILE A 263 1.38 -19.91 7.21
C ILE A 263 2.85 -20.34 7.18
N SER A 264 3.61 -19.89 8.18
CA SER A 264 4.99 -20.33 8.39
C SER A 264 5.36 -20.44 9.86
N LYS A 265 6.39 -21.25 10.13
CA LYS A 265 7.07 -21.38 11.42
C LYS A 265 8.52 -20.90 11.29
N LEU A 266 8.93 -20.04 12.22
CA LEU A 266 10.33 -19.69 12.42
C LEU A 266 10.65 -19.78 13.91
N GLY A 267 11.59 -20.65 14.29
CA GLY A 267 11.89 -20.91 15.69
C GLY A 267 10.62 -21.30 16.46
N LYS A 268 10.29 -20.54 17.50
CA LYS A 268 9.06 -20.79 18.30
C LYS A 268 7.84 -20.04 17.76
N GLY A 269 8.03 -19.03 16.92
CA GLY A 269 6.98 -18.14 16.48
C GLY A 269 6.19 -18.66 15.29
N LYS A 270 5.33 -17.77 14.79
CA LYS A 270 4.39 -18.02 13.69
C LYS A 270 4.41 -16.82 12.75
N ALA A 271 4.17 -17.07 11.47
CA ALA A 271 3.91 -16.02 10.50
C ALA A 271 2.70 -16.40 9.65
N LEU A 272 1.88 -15.40 9.32
CA LEU A 272 0.77 -15.48 8.38
C LEU A 272 0.99 -14.48 7.25
N PHE A 273 0.63 -14.89 6.03
CA PHE A 273 0.75 -14.11 4.82
C PHE A 273 -0.59 -14.13 4.09
N ILE A 274 -1.10 -12.97 3.70
CA ILE A 274 -2.37 -12.80 2.98
C ILE A 274 -2.08 -11.96 1.73
N GLY A 275 -2.55 -12.41 0.56
CA GLY A 275 -2.23 -11.80 -0.73
C GLY A 275 -3.02 -10.55 -1.11
N ASP A 276 -4.01 -10.16 -0.30
CA ASP A 276 -4.94 -9.06 -0.55
C ASP A 276 -5.43 -8.48 0.80
N SER A 277 -5.50 -7.15 0.91
CA SER A 277 -6.05 -6.45 2.07
C SER A 277 -7.57 -6.45 2.11
N SER A 278 -8.25 -6.59 0.97
CA SER A 278 -9.69 -6.44 0.83
C SER A 278 -10.46 -7.38 1.77
N ILE A 279 -9.93 -8.57 2.05
CA ILE A 279 -10.49 -9.56 2.99
C ILE A 279 -10.58 -9.04 4.46
N VAL A 280 -9.87 -7.97 4.80
CA VAL A 280 -9.80 -7.40 6.15
C VAL A 280 -10.45 -6.02 6.24
N GLU A 281 -10.58 -5.33 5.11
CA GLU A 281 -11.10 -3.96 5.05
C GLU A 281 -12.58 -3.85 5.43
N ASP A 282 -12.95 -2.67 5.92
CA ASP A 282 -14.31 -2.18 6.07
C ASP A 282 -14.46 -0.78 5.45
N SER A 283 -15.68 -0.26 5.40
CA SER A 283 -16.01 1.05 4.82
C SER A 283 -15.81 2.25 5.77
N THR A 284 -14.79 2.22 6.65
CA THR A 284 -14.56 3.28 7.65
C THR A 284 -13.21 4.01 7.55
N PRO A 285 -12.86 4.59 6.39
CA PRO A 285 -11.66 5.40 6.29
C PRO A 285 -11.73 6.59 7.26
N LYS A 286 -10.61 6.85 7.93
CA LYS A 286 -10.42 7.85 8.97
C LYS A 286 -9.64 9.07 8.46
N TYR A 287 -8.70 8.89 7.54
CA TYR A 287 -7.81 9.93 7.04
C TYR A 287 -8.06 10.26 5.57
N VAL A 288 -7.72 11.49 5.17
CA VAL A 288 -7.71 11.88 3.76
C VAL A 288 -6.38 11.54 3.09
N ARG A 289 -6.36 11.55 1.75
CA ARG A 289 -5.13 11.34 0.98
C ARG A 289 -4.07 12.39 1.33
N GLU A 290 -2.83 11.94 1.48
CA GLU A 290 -1.68 12.80 1.79
C GLU A 290 -1.27 13.74 0.66
N ASP A 291 -1.61 13.44 -0.59
CA ASP A 291 -1.19 14.20 -1.77
C ASP A 291 -2.19 15.28 -2.22
N ASN A 292 -3.48 15.15 -1.87
CA ASN A 292 -4.53 16.02 -2.40
C ASN A 292 -5.75 16.23 -1.48
N ALA A 293 -5.75 15.69 -0.25
CA ALA A 293 -6.80 15.82 0.74
C ALA A 293 -8.17 15.22 0.36
N GLN A 294 -8.27 14.42 -0.71
CA GLN A 294 -9.53 13.75 -1.02
C GLN A 294 -9.87 12.69 0.02
N GLU A 295 -11.15 12.52 0.26
CA GLU A 295 -11.69 11.39 1.03
C GLU A 295 -11.35 10.09 0.32
N LYS A 296 -11.07 9.06 1.11
CA LYS A 296 -10.70 7.73 0.62
C LYS A 296 -11.92 6.83 0.54
N GLN A 297 -11.82 5.82 -0.31
CA GLN A 297 -12.80 4.75 -0.38
C GLN A 297 -12.11 3.42 -0.11
N THR A 298 -12.48 2.77 0.99
CA THR A 298 -12.03 1.43 1.36
C THR A 298 -13.09 0.39 0.97
N TYR A 299 -12.67 -0.86 0.91
CA TYR A 299 -13.53 -1.97 0.52
C TYR A 299 -14.19 -2.63 1.74
N ASP A 300 -15.50 -2.90 1.74
CA ASP A 300 -16.16 -3.55 2.89
C ASP A 300 -16.11 -5.08 2.80
N GLY A 301 -14.90 -5.64 2.83
CA GLY A 301 -14.66 -7.05 2.52
C GLY A 301 -14.67 -7.98 3.73
N ILE A 302 -14.41 -7.52 4.96
CA ILE A 302 -14.37 -8.40 6.15
C ILE A 302 -15.70 -9.12 6.43
N ARG A 303 -16.81 -8.62 5.90
CA ARG A 303 -18.15 -9.20 6.01
C ARG A 303 -18.57 -10.05 4.80
N GLU A 304 -17.70 -10.18 3.81
CA GLU A 304 -17.95 -11.04 2.66
C GLU A 304 -17.59 -12.50 2.95
N MET A 305 -18.33 -13.41 2.30
CA MET A 305 -18.18 -14.85 2.43
C MET A 305 -17.96 -15.26 3.90
N ASP A 306 -16.89 -16.01 4.19
CA ASP A 306 -16.51 -16.44 5.53
C ASP A 306 -15.26 -15.69 6.06
N HIS A 307 -14.99 -14.48 5.56
CA HIS A 307 -13.79 -13.71 5.88
C HIS A 307 -13.61 -13.46 7.38
N GLN A 308 -14.67 -13.04 8.06
CA GLN A 308 -14.68 -12.85 9.50
C GLN A 308 -14.26 -14.14 10.24
N VAL A 309 -14.90 -15.27 9.94
CA VAL A 309 -14.65 -16.55 10.62
C VAL A 309 -13.20 -16.97 10.44
N LEU A 310 -12.69 -16.86 9.21
CA LEU A 310 -11.30 -17.14 8.91
C LEU A 310 -10.35 -16.22 9.69
N MET A 311 -10.58 -14.90 9.69
CA MET A 311 -9.74 -13.96 10.43
C MET A 311 -9.75 -14.23 11.94
N GLU A 312 -10.90 -14.60 12.50
CA GLU A 312 -11.01 -14.99 13.91
C GLU A 312 -10.17 -16.25 14.22
N ASN A 313 -10.25 -17.28 13.37
CA ASN A 313 -9.45 -18.50 13.50
C ASN A 313 -7.93 -18.20 13.44
N LEU A 314 -7.53 -17.35 12.50
CA LEU A 314 -6.14 -16.95 12.29
C LEU A 314 -5.59 -16.17 13.49
N ILE A 315 -6.35 -15.21 14.02
CA ILE A 315 -5.96 -14.45 15.22
C ILE A 315 -5.84 -15.37 16.44
N GLN A 316 -6.80 -16.26 16.67
CA GLN A 316 -6.73 -17.21 17.78
C GLN A 316 -5.48 -18.10 17.68
N TRP A 317 -5.17 -18.60 16.47
CA TRP A 317 -3.96 -19.38 16.24
C TRP A 317 -2.70 -18.55 16.49
N MET A 318 -2.60 -17.33 15.99
CA MET A 318 -1.46 -16.45 16.22
C MET A 318 -1.23 -16.16 17.70
N MET A 319 -2.30 -16.01 18.48
CA MET A 319 -2.24 -15.68 19.90
C MET A 319 -1.92 -16.88 20.80
N LYS A 320 -2.02 -18.11 20.27
CA LYS A 320 -1.70 -19.35 20.97
C LYS A 320 -0.26 -19.78 20.73
N GLN A 321 0.52 -19.93 21.79
CA GLN A 321 1.87 -20.50 21.72
C GLN A 321 1.83 -22.02 21.52
N GLU A 322 2.85 -22.54 20.84
CA GLU A 322 3.02 -23.96 20.53
C GLU A 322 4.43 -24.41 20.86
N ASP A 323 4.64 -25.72 20.94
CA ASP A 323 5.92 -26.34 21.30
C ASP A 323 6.75 -26.83 20.10
N TYR A 324 6.26 -26.65 18.87
CA TYR A 324 6.93 -27.08 17.65
C TYR A 324 7.52 -25.90 16.86
N SER A 325 8.56 -26.19 16.09
CA SER A 325 9.32 -25.21 15.30
C SER A 325 9.32 -25.47 13.79
N SER A 326 8.61 -26.49 13.33
CA SER A 326 8.48 -26.86 11.92
C SER A 326 7.11 -27.49 11.69
N LEU A 327 6.60 -27.38 10.46
CA LEU A 327 5.34 -28.00 10.03
C LEU A 327 5.47 -29.50 9.76
N LYS A 328 6.70 -30.00 9.61
CA LYS A 328 7.00 -31.40 9.31
C LYS A 328 6.46 -32.32 10.40
N GLY A 329 5.61 -33.27 9.99
CA GLY A 329 4.95 -34.22 10.90
C GLY A 329 3.85 -33.60 11.76
N LYS A 330 3.46 -32.35 11.49
CA LYS A 330 2.33 -31.66 12.15
C LYS A 330 1.14 -31.47 11.20
N VAL A 331 1.42 -31.25 9.92
CA VAL A 331 0.43 -31.11 8.84
C VAL A 331 0.94 -31.81 7.57
N SER A 332 0.04 -32.02 6.61
CA SER A 332 0.42 -32.40 5.25
C SER A 332 1.18 -31.26 4.58
N LEU A 333 2.45 -31.49 4.26
CA LEU A 333 3.30 -30.48 3.63
C LEU A 333 2.90 -30.26 2.18
N ASP A 334 3.02 -29.01 1.73
CA ASP A 334 2.93 -28.69 0.30
C ASP A 334 4.22 -29.07 -0.44
N LYS A 335 4.18 -28.91 -1.76
CA LYS A 335 5.38 -28.95 -2.61
C LYS A 335 5.87 -27.52 -2.84
N PRO A 336 7.17 -27.30 -3.11
CA PRO A 336 7.62 -26.01 -3.55
C PRO A 336 6.84 -25.56 -4.79
N THR A 337 6.35 -24.33 -4.77
CA THR A 337 5.65 -23.74 -5.93
C THR A 337 6.63 -23.59 -7.08
N LYS A 338 6.15 -23.80 -8.31
CA LYS A 338 6.98 -23.65 -9.51
C LYS A 338 7.37 -22.18 -9.71
N VAL A 339 8.68 -21.93 -9.72
CA VAL A 339 9.25 -20.59 -9.92
C VAL A 339 9.37 -20.27 -11.42
N LEU A 340 8.84 -19.13 -11.84
CA LEU A 340 9.06 -18.56 -13.16
C LEU A 340 10.34 -17.73 -13.17
N LYS A 341 10.99 -17.62 -14.33
CA LYS A 341 12.30 -16.96 -14.46
C LYS A 341 12.31 -15.53 -13.92
N PHE A 342 11.25 -14.76 -14.19
CA PHE A 342 11.13 -13.36 -13.75
C PHE A 342 10.80 -13.20 -12.26
N GLU A 343 10.52 -14.30 -11.55
CA GLU A 343 10.27 -14.32 -10.11
C GLU A 343 11.54 -14.60 -9.30
N ILE A 344 12.65 -14.89 -9.97
CA ILE A 344 13.98 -14.96 -9.36
C ILE A 344 14.42 -13.51 -9.15
N PRO A 345 14.75 -13.08 -7.91
CA PRO A 345 14.98 -11.66 -7.60
C PRO A 345 15.98 -10.97 -8.55
N GLU A 346 17.15 -11.57 -8.77
CA GLU A 346 18.22 -11.06 -9.64
C GLU A 346 17.86 -11.06 -11.13
N GLN A 347 16.90 -11.88 -11.54
CA GLN A 347 16.45 -12.01 -12.94
C GLN A 347 15.11 -11.32 -13.20
N SER A 348 14.52 -10.74 -12.17
CA SER A 348 13.27 -10.00 -12.28
C SER A 348 13.47 -8.76 -13.13
N THR A 349 12.41 -8.37 -13.82
CA THR A 349 12.39 -7.18 -14.68
C THR A 349 11.18 -6.33 -14.33
N GLU A 350 11.38 -5.02 -14.42
CA GLU A 350 10.33 -4.01 -14.32
C GLU A 350 9.48 -4.09 -15.61
N PRO A 351 8.22 -4.56 -15.53
CA PRO A 351 7.40 -4.81 -16.72
C PRO A 351 6.85 -3.52 -17.35
N LYS A 352 6.72 -2.46 -16.54
CA LYS A 352 6.31 -1.11 -16.93
C LYS A 352 7.10 -0.12 -16.08
N ARG A 353 7.33 1.09 -16.62
CA ARG A 353 8.11 2.12 -15.95
C ARG A 353 7.43 2.59 -14.65
N GLU A 354 8.19 2.60 -13.56
CA GLU A 354 7.78 3.10 -12.25
C GLU A 354 8.31 4.54 -12.01
N PRO A 355 7.66 5.34 -11.12
CA PRO A 355 6.44 5.03 -10.36
C PRO A 355 5.20 4.94 -11.25
N TRP A 356 4.14 4.29 -10.77
CA TRP A 356 2.90 4.02 -11.52
C TRP A 356 2.05 5.26 -11.83
N GLY A 357 2.51 6.42 -11.39
CA GLY A 357 1.93 7.73 -11.60
C GLY A 357 2.94 8.81 -11.21
N THR A 358 2.61 10.07 -11.49
CA THR A 358 3.45 11.20 -11.09
C THR A 358 2.95 11.79 -9.77
N PRO A 359 3.77 11.80 -8.69
CA PRO A 359 3.44 12.45 -7.42
C PRO A 359 2.94 13.88 -7.60
N GLY A 360 2.10 14.41 -6.70
CA GLY A 360 1.73 15.84 -6.58
C GLY A 360 2.94 16.79 -6.55
N HIS A 361 2.78 18.10 -6.82
CA HIS A 361 3.96 18.98 -7.06
C HIS A 361 4.75 19.19 -5.79
N ASP A 362 4.01 19.41 -4.72
CA ASP A 362 4.58 19.64 -3.41
C ASP A 362 4.64 18.35 -2.60
N TYR A 363 3.89 17.32 -3.00
CA TYR A 363 3.82 16.04 -2.32
C TYR A 363 5.13 15.24 -2.45
N LYS A 364 5.71 14.91 -1.29
CA LYS A 364 6.90 14.07 -1.14
C LYS A 364 6.58 12.97 -0.15
N TRP A 365 6.46 11.73 -0.61
CA TRP A 365 6.12 10.56 0.22
C TRP A 365 7.00 10.39 1.47
N TYR A 366 8.23 10.91 1.44
CA TYR A 366 9.22 10.85 2.51
C TYR A 366 9.23 12.07 3.45
N ASP A 367 8.45 13.12 3.18
CA ASP A 367 8.41 14.35 3.98
C ASP A 367 6.97 14.69 4.39
N PRO A 368 6.54 14.30 5.61
CA PRO A 368 5.17 14.56 6.08
C PRO A 368 4.80 16.05 6.20
N SER A 369 5.78 16.96 6.18
CA SER A 369 5.47 18.39 6.13
C SER A 369 4.75 18.79 4.83
N THR A 370 4.92 17.99 3.77
CA THR A 370 4.27 18.18 2.47
C THR A 370 2.87 17.61 2.38
N PHE A 371 2.45 16.80 3.37
CA PHE A 371 1.16 16.13 3.29
C PHE A 371 0.00 17.11 3.45
N GLU A 372 -1.18 16.75 2.99
CA GLU A 372 -2.36 17.59 3.16
C GLU A 372 -2.93 17.52 4.60
N PRO A 373 -3.56 18.59 5.12
CA PRO A 373 -4.25 18.55 6.41
C PRO A 373 -5.28 17.43 6.51
N GLY A 374 -5.31 16.73 7.63
CA GLY A 374 -6.20 15.57 7.86
C GLY A 374 -5.64 14.23 7.38
N SER A 375 -4.52 14.23 6.66
CA SER A 375 -3.77 13.00 6.37
C SER A 375 -3.03 12.50 7.61
N PHE A 376 -2.79 11.20 7.67
CA PHE A 376 -2.01 10.61 8.74
C PHE A 376 -0.55 11.10 8.68
N GLY A 377 0.01 11.47 9.81
CA GLY A 377 1.40 11.90 9.90
C GLY A 377 1.67 13.37 9.58
N LYS A 378 0.70 14.15 9.06
CA LYS A 378 0.87 15.60 8.77
C LYS A 378 1.43 16.41 9.95
N ASP A 379 0.95 16.15 11.16
CA ASP A 379 1.37 16.88 12.37
C ASP A 379 2.67 16.34 12.99
N THR A 380 3.30 15.34 12.34
CA THR A 380 4.55 14.76 12.84
C THR A 380 5.70 15.72 12.57
N LYS A 381 6.36 16.18 13.63
CA LYS A 381 7.55 17.02 13.49
C LYS A 381 8.66 16.24 12.80
N ARG A 382 9.24 16.80 11.74
CA ARG A 382 10.45 16.26 11.12
C ARG A 382 11.56 16.15 12.16
N ILE A 383 12.04 14.94 12.41
CA ILE A 383 13.29 14.74 13.16
C ILE A 383 14.41 15.08 12.20
N ALA A 384 14.94 16.31 12.30
CA ALA A 384 16.14 16.67 11.54
C ALA A 384 17.33 15.86 12.06
N VAL A 385 17.84 14.93 11.26
CA VAL A 385 19.11 14.28 11.54
C VAL A 385 20.20 15.36 11.48
N SER A 386 20.92 15.58 12.59
CA SER A 386 22.07 16.47 12.60
C SER A 386 23.18 15.83 11.78
N SER A 387 23.30 16.21 10.51
CA SER A 387 24.50 15.93 9.75
C SER A 387 25.65 16.77 10.30
N SER A 388 26.71 16.07 10.71
CA SER A 388 28.00 16.64 11.08
C SER A 388 28.51 17.59 9.98
N GLU A 389 29.02 18.74 10.42
CA GLU A 389 29.49 19.87 9.62
C GLU A 389 30.38 19.46 8.44
N HIS A 390 29.92 19.72 7.21
CA HIS A 390 30.78 20.07 6.09
C HIS A 390 30.23 21.34 5.43
N GLN A 391 30.71 22.49 5.92
CA GLN A 391 30.56 23.77 5.27
C GLN A 391 31.34 23.77 3.96
N GLN A 392 30.64 23.96 2.84
CA GLN A 392 31.22 24.66 1.70
C GLN A 392 30.32 25.79 1.26
N ASN A 393 30.86 26.99 1.45
CA ASN A 393 30.39 28.27 0.96
C ASN A 393 30.10 28.22 -0.54
N ASN A 394 28.93 28.70 -0.95
CA ASN A 394 28.85 29.52 -2.16
C ASN A 394 27.72 30.55 -2.04
N LYS A 395 28.14 31.80 -1.84
CA LYS A 395 27.32 33.00 -2.04
C LYS A 395 27.10 33.17 -3.54
N SER A 396 25.85 33.27 -3.97
CA SER A 396 25.53 34.05 -5.17
C SER A 396 24.27 34.87 -4.93
N THR A 397 24.37 36.12 -5.34
CA THR A 397 23.55 37.27 -4.99
C THR A 397 22.29 37.36 -5.82
N ASN A 398 21.17 37.64 -5.13
CA ASN A 398 19.92 38.11 -5.72
C ASN A 398 20.13 39.36 -6.58
N LYS A 399 19.53 39.38 -7.78
CA LYS A 399 19.15 40.61 -8.45
C LYS A 399 17.72 40.47 -8.99
N LYS A 400 16.82 41.25 -8.40
CA LYS A 400 15.48 41.54 -8.91
C LYS A 400 15.64 42.36 -10.19
N ASP A 401 14.96 41.98 -11.26
CA ASP A 401 14.57 42.92 -12.31
C ASP A 401 13.06 42.83 -12.52
N ASN A 402 12.48 44.02 -12.54
CA ASN A 402 11.06 44.33 -12.53
C ASN A 402 10.80 45.07 -13.85
N THR A 403 9.98 44.54 -14.74
CA THR A 403 9.50 45.32 -15.90
C THR A 403 8.13 44.84 -16.38
N ASP A 404 7.16 45.74 -16.18
CA ASP A 404 5.92 45.84 -16.95
C ASP A 404 6.19 46.09 -18.44
N ASN A 405 5.41 45.48 -19.35
CA ASN A 405 4.53 46.21 -20.26
C ASN A 405 3.91 45.34 -21.38
N LYS A 406 2.60 45.58 -21.56
CA LYS A 406 1.83 45.77 -22.80
C LYS A 406 1.74 44.65 -23.85
N THR A 407 0.47 44.25 -24.00
CA THR A 407 -0.22 43.63 -25.13
C THR A 407 0.03 44.31 -26.48
N THR A 408 0.32 43.50 -27.49
CA THR A 408 0.04 43.79 -28.90
C THR A 408 -0.51 42.53 -29.57
N GLN A 409 -1.70 42.67 -30.15
CA GLN A 409 -2.34 41.67 -31.01
C GLN A 409 -1.68 41.67 -32.38
N ASP A 410 -1.42 40.50 -32.94
CA ASP A 410 -1.34 40.34 -34.39
C ASP A 410 -2.18 39.14 -34.84
N LYS A 411 -2.94 39.36 -35.91
CA LYS A 411 -3.92 38.42 -36.50
C LYS A 411 -3.27 37.63 -37.62
N THR A 412 -3.52 36.32 -37.64
CA THR A 412 -3.51 35.51 -38.86
C THR A 412 -4.78 34.67 -38.94
N THR A 413 -5.40 34.64 -40.11
CA THR A 413 -6.75 34.12 -40.39
C THR A 413 -6.65 32.99 -41.41
N THR A 414 -7.36 31.87 -41.22
CA THR A 414 -8.16 31.19 -42.26
C THR A 414 -8.98 30.01 -41.68
N GLY A 415 -10.31 30.05 -41.89
CA GLY A 415 -11.16 28.86 -42.12
C GLY A 415 -11.94 28.29 -40.93
N ASN A 416 -13.26 28.55 -40.90
CA ASN A 416 -14.24 28.26 -39.83
C ASN A 416 -14.02 29.10 -38.56
N LYS A 417 -15.00 29.94 -38.20
CA LYS A 417 -14.96 30.80 -36.99
C LYS A 417 -15.08 29.95 -35.73
N ILE A 418 -14.05 29.17 -35.43
CA ILE A 418 -13.78 28.58 -34.13
C ILE A 418 -12.92 29.62 -33.40
N ASP A 419 -13.50 30.23 -32.37
CA ASP A 419 -12.81 31.18 -31.50
C ASP A 419 -12.38 30.42 -30.25
N VAL A 420 -11.07 30.27 -30.07
CA VAL A 420 -10.48 29.50 -28.97
C VAL A 420 -9.83 30.47 -28.00
N GLN A 421 -10.30 30.47 -26.76
CA GLN A 421 -9.75 31.32 -25.69
C GLN A 421 -9.02 30.45 -24.68
N TYR A 422 -7.77 30.79 -24.42
CA TYR A 422 -6.88 30.03 -23.54
C TYR A 422 -5.70 30.91 -23.13
N PRO A 423 -5.04 30.62 -22.00
CA PRO A 423 -3.81 31.32 -21.64
C PRO A 423 -2.69 30.97 -22.62
N LYS A 424 -2.05 31.98 -23.22
CA LYS A 424 -0.91 31.76 -24.13
C LYS A 424 0.33 31.21 -23.44
N THR A 425 0.43 31.40 -22.13
CA THR A 425 1.50 30.86 -21.30
C THR A 425 0.92 30.29 -20.02
N VAL A 426 1.35 29.08 -19.66
CA VAL A 426 0.98 28.41 -18.42
C VAL A 426 2.22 27.91 -17.72
N SER A 427 2.22 27.94 -16.40
CA SER A 427 3.28 27.28 -15.64
C SER A 427 3.01 25.79 -15.58
N ILE A 428 4.04 24.96 -15.48
CA ILE A 428 3.86 23.52 -15.25
C ILE A 428 2.95 23.30 -14.04
N GLY A 429 1.92 22.49 -14.22
CA GLY A 429 0.95 22.17 -13.19
C GLY A 429 -0.09 23.24 -12.86
N GLN A 430 -0.04 24.42 -13.49
CA GLN A 430 -1.08 25.43 -13.41
C GLN A 430 -2.37 24.90 -14.06
N ARG A 431 -3.51 25.01 -13.37
CA ARG A 431 -4.83 24.77 -13.97
C ARG A 431 -5.18 25.91 -14.91
N PHE A 432 -5.74 25.59 -16.06
CA PHE A 432 -6.25 26.54 -17.03
C PHE A 432 -7.55 26.04 -17.67
N ILE A 433 -8.21 26.94 -18.38
CA ILE A 433 -9.41 26.64 -19.15
C ILE A 433 -9.11 26.92 -20.62
N VAL A 434 -9.56 26.02 -21.48
CA VAL A 434 -9.65 26.24 -22.93
C VAL A 434 -11.12 26.34 -23.29
N ASP A 435 -11.56 27.53 -23.70
CA ASP A 435 -12.91 27.79 -24.18
C ASP A 435 -12.93 27.71 -25.71
N VAL A 436 -13.89 26.97 -26.25
CA VAL A 436 -14.09 26.79 -27.69
C VAL A 436 -15.47 27.34 -28.07
N TYR A 437 -15.49 28.39 -28.87
CA TYR A 437 -16.72 29.02 -29.38
C TYR A 437 -16.91 28.78 -30.87
N THR A 438 -18.12 28.41 -31.29
CA THR A 438 -18.46 28.12 -32.68
C THR A 438 -19.75 28.83 -33.11
N GLN A 439 -19.95 29.01 -34.42
CA GLN A 439 -21.18 29.63 -34.96
C GLN A 439 -22.31 28.62 -35.14
N GLU A 440 -21.97 27.34 -35.28
CA GLU A 440 -22.90 26.22 -35.45
C GLU A 440 -22.65 25.19 -34.34
N GLN A 441 -23.69 24.40 -34.04
CA GLN A 441 -23.58 23.33 -33.05
C GLN A 441 -22.61 22.25 -33.56
N LEU A 442 -21.54 22.01 -32.79
CA LEU A 442 -20.65 20.87 -32.97
C LEU A 442 -20.94 19.80 -31.91
N ASN A 443 -20.83 18.55 -32.34
CA ASN A 443 -20.98 17.38 -31.47
C ASN A 443 -19.62 16.71 -31.26
N GLN A 444 -19.44 16.08 -30.09
CA GLN A 444 -18.22 15.37 -29.71
C GLN A 444 -16.95 16.22 -29.92
N VAL A 445 -16.94 17.43 -29.35
CA VAL A 445 -15.76 18.29 -29.32
C VAL A 445 -14.81 17.83 -28.22
N SER A 446 -13.55 17.59 -28.54
CA SER A 446 -12.49 17.22 -27.59
C SER A 446 -11.20 17.98 -27.90
N ILE A 447 -10.27 17.99 -26.94
CA ILE A 447 -8.94 18.58 -27.11
C ILE A 447 -7.82 17.63 -26.70
N GLU A 448 -6.67 17.79 -27.32
CA GLU A 448 -5.41 17.12 -27.00
C GLU A 448 -4.31 18.16 -26.88
N LEU A 449 -3.39 17.95 -25.94
CA LEU A 449 -2.20 18.80 -25.81
C LEU A 449 -1.00 17.93 -26.15
N ILE A 450 -0.25 18.34 -27.17
CA ILE A 450 0.89 17.59 -27.69
C ILE A 450 2.15 18.44 -27.58
N ASP A 451 3.23 17.88 -27.06
CA ASP A 451 4.52 18.56 -27.00
C ASP A 451 5.28 18.54 -28.35
N ALA A 452 6.52 19.02 -28.34
CA ALA A 452 7.36 19.07 -29.54
C ALA A 452 7.82 17.68 -30.04
N ASP A 453 7.84 16.68 -29.15
CA ASP A 453 8.25 15.30 -29.46
C ASP A 453 7.07 14.45 -29.94
N GLY A 454 5.84 14.97 -29.83
CA GLY A 454 4.62 14.32 -30.30
C GLY A 454 3.87 13.57 -29.19
N GLU A 455 4.26 13.74 -27.93
CA GLU A 455 3.67 13.06 -26.78
C GLU A 455 2.45 13.81 -26.22
N GLN A 456 1.49 13.06 -25.68
CA GLN A 456 0.30 13.63 -25.03
C GLN A 456 0.68 14.16 -23.65
N VAL A 457 0.47 15.45 -23.43
CA VAL A 457 0.84 16.15 -22.19
C VAL A 457 -0.34 16.84 -21.51
N GLY A 458 -1.56 16.63 -22.01
CA GLY A 458 -2.78 17.21 -21.46
C GLY A 458 -3.42 16.36 -20.39
N LEU A 459 -3.65 16.94 -19.22
CA LEU A 459 -4.38 16.32 -18.12
C LEU A 459 -5.79 16.91 -18.07
N PHE A 460 -6.79 16.07 -18.30
CA PHE A 460 -8.21 16.46 -18.33
C PHE A 460 -9.03 15.54 -17.41
N ASP A 461 -10.00 16.13 -16.71
CA ASP A 461 -10.96 15.40 -15.86
C ASP A 461 -10.32 14.46 -14.82
N GLY A 462 -9.14 14.80 -14.31
CA GLY A 462 -8.42 14.02 -13.29
C GLY A 462 -7.68 12.78 -13.80
N ASN A 463 -7.58 12.59 -15.12
CA ASN A 463 -6.93 11.43 -15.74
C ASN A 463 -5.43 11.67 -16.02
N PRO A 464 -4.63 10.60 -16.25
CA PRO A 464 -3.27 10.68 -16.79
C PRO A 464 -3.21 11.42 -18.15
N PRO A 465 -2.01 11.77 -18.65
CA PRO A 465 -1.87 12.53 -19.90
C PRO A 465 -2.58 11.84 -21.07
N GLY A 466 -3.47 12.57 -21.74
CA GLY A 466 -4.30 12.03 -22.81
C GLY A 466 -5.32 13.04 -23.35
N PRO A 467 -6.13 12.65 -24.35
CA PRO A 467 -7.21 13.48 -24.85
C PRO A 467 -8.26 13.78 -23.77
N SER A 468 -8.88 14.94 -23.85
CA SER A 468 -10.06 15.24 -23.04
C SER A 468 -11.22 14.31 -23.41
N ARG A 469 -12.20 14.18 -22.50
CA ARG A 469 -13.53 13.68 -22.90
C ARG A 469 -14.13 14.57 -23.99
N ALA A 470 -15.02 13.99 -24.78
CA ALA A 470 -15.72 14.70 -25.84
C ALA A 470 -17.07 15.24 -25.33
N TYR A 471 -17.36 16.50 -25.63
CA TYR A 471 -18.59 17.18 -25.23
C TYR A 471 -19.29 17.83 -26.43
N ASP A 472 -20.61 17.81 -26.44
CA ASP A 472 -21.38 18.61 -27.39
C ASP A 472 -21.35 20.09 -26.97
N THR A 473 -21.20 20.98 -27.95
CA THR A 473 -21.26 22.42 -27.70
C THR A 473 -22.67 22.83 -27.27
N LYS A 474 -22.76 23.70 -26.26
CA LYS A 474 -24.03 24.22 -25.73
C LYS A 474 -24.29 25.62 -26.26
N LYS A 475 -25.55 25.92 -26.59
CA LYS A 475 -25.94 27.26 -27.04
C LYS A 475 -25.62 28.30 -25.96
N ASN A 476 -24.90 29.34 -26.34
CA ASN A 476 -24.48 30.45 -25.48
C ASN A 476 -24.67 31.78 -26.25
N GLU A 477 -25.75 32.49 -25.91
CA GLU A 477 -26.22 33.69 -26.62
C GLU A 477 -26.33 33.49 -28.15
N ASN A 478 -25.44 34.14 -28.91
CA ASN A 478 -25.41 34.13 -30.37
C ASN A 478 -24.42 33.10 -30.95
N ARG A 479 -23.83 32.24 -30.11
CA ARG A 479 -22.82 31.23 -30.48
C ARG A 479 -23.08 29.91 -29.74
N PHE A 480 -22.25 28.91 -29.99
CA PHE A 480 -22.18 27.66 -29.23
C PHE A 480 -20.83 27.58 -28.51
N HIS A 481 -20.78 26.93 -27.35
CA HIS A 481 -19.63 26.94 -26.44
C HIS A 481 -19.40 25.58 -25.80
N SER A 482 -18.14 25.16 -25.74
CA SER A 482 -17.63 24.12 -24.84
C SER A 482 -16.39 24.62 -24.13
N TYR A 483 -16.11 24.10 -22.93
CA TYR A 483 -14.92 24.45 -22.16
C TYR A 483 -14.25 23.19 -21.63
N PHE A 484 -12.93 23.25 -21.48
CA PHE A 484 -12.10 22.14 -21.03
C PHE A 484 -11.18 22.62 -19.92
N HIS A 485 -11.27 21.99 -18.74
CA HIS A 485 -10.36 22.25 -17.64
C HIS A 485 -9.09 21.43 -17.86
N GLY A 486 -8.01 22.10 -18.23
CA GLY A 486 -6.73 21.49 -18.53
C GLY A 486 -5.68 21.76 -17.47
N LYS A 487 -4.73 20.84 -17.38
CA LYS A 487 -3.43 21.02 -16.72
C LYS A 487 -2.37 20.39 -17.63
N ILE A 488 -1.16 20.94 -17.63
CA ILE A 488 -0.05 20.35 -18.39
C ILE A 488 0.68 19.33 -17.51
N ALA A 489 1.00 18.17 -18.10
CA ALA A 489 1.84 17.14 -17.52
C ALA A 489 3.28 17.68 -17.29
N ARG A 490 3.99 17.14 -16.31
CA ARG A 490 5.22 17.78 -15.78
C ARG A 490 6.44 17.68 -16.68
N GLU A 491 6.39 16.74 -17.59
CA GLU A 491 7.40 16.43 -18.59
C GLU A 491 7.42 17.44 -19.74
N ALA A 492 6.34 18.20 -19.94
CA ALA A 492 6.28 19.17 -21.03
C ALA A 492 6.98 20.49 -20.66
N ASN A 493 7.90 20.93 -21.49
CA ASN A 493 8.56 22.23 -21.39
C ASN A 493 8.67 22.87 -22.77
N GLY A 494 8.49 24.19 -22.86
CA GLY A 494 8.55 24.91 -24.13
C GLY A 494 7.19 25.02 -24.83
N GLU A 495 7.18 24.94 -26.16
CA GLU A 495 5.97 25.13 -26.96
C GLU A 495 5.19 23.82 -27.08
N ILE A 496 3.89 23.87 -26.78
CA ILE A 496 2.95 22.75 -26.98
C ILE A 496 1.85 23.16 -27.97
N THR A 497 1.28 22.17 -28.64
CA THR A 497 0.15 22.33 -29.56
C THR A 497 -1.14 21.86 -28.89
N ILE A 498 -2.16 22.70 -28.90
CA ILE A 498 -3.54 22.33 -28.56
C ILE A 498 -4.22 21.91 -29.86
N ASN A 499 -4.52 20.63 -30.01
CA ASN A 499 -5.33 20.10 -31.11
C ASN A 499 -6.79 20.05 -30.67
N ILE A 500 -7.70 20.57 -31.48
CA ILE A 500 -9.14 20.58 -31.20
C ILE A 500 -9.83 19.73 -32.27
N TYR A 501 -10.68 18.81 -31.83
CA TYR A 501 -11.38 17.86 -32.67
C TYR A 501 -12.89 18.03 -32.55
N ALA A 502 -13.63 17.67 -33.60
CA ALA A 502 -15.06 17.36 -33.53
C ALA A 502 -15.33 16.05 -34.27
N LYS A 503 -16.04 15.10 -33.64
CA LYS A 503 -16.28 13.75 -34.19
C LYS A 503 -14.99 13.08 -34.68
N ASN A 504 -13.92 13.20 -33.89
CA ASN A 504 -12.56 12.70 -34.17
C ASN A 504 -11.90 13.29 -35.44
N GLN A 505 -12.44 14.37 -36.02
CA GLN A 505 -11.76 15.13 -37.07
C GLN A 505 -11.09 16.35 -36.47
N LEU A 506 -9.81 16.56 -36.79
CA LEU A 506 -9.08 17.75 -36.35
C LEU A 506 -9.66 18.99 -37.05
N ILE A 507 -10.09 19.98 -36.27
CA ILE A 507 -10.76 21.18 -36.77
C ILE A 507 -9.98 22.48 -36.50
N GLN A 508 -9.11 22.52 -35.49
CA GLN A 508 -8.30 23.71 -35.17
C GLN A 508 -7.01 23.28 -34.45
N LYS A 509 -5.94 24.06 -34.64
CA LYS A 509 -4.69 23.95 -33.87
C LYS A 509 -4.31 25.29 -33.28
N GLU A 510 -3.88 25.26 -32.03
CA GLU A 510 -3.46 26.43 -31.27
C GLU A 510 -2.12 26.16 -30.59
N LYS A 511 -1.38 27.21 -30.21
CA LYS A 511 -0.06 27.09 -29.57
C LYS A 511 -0.08 27.71 -28.19
N MET A 512 0.45 26.98 -27.21
CA MET A 512 0.59 27.43 -25.83
C MET A 512 2.05 27.23 -25.40
N ILE A 513 2.59 28.16 -24.61
CA ILE A 513 3.93 28.04 -24.05
C ILE A 513 3.82 27.56 -22.61
N VAL A 514 4.60 26.53 -22.27
CA VAL A 514 4.73 25.97 -20.92
C VAL A 514 6.04 26.48 -20.32
N ARG A 515 5.98 27.04 -19.12
CA ARG A 515 7.15 27.60 -18.41
C ARG A 515 7.32 27.04 -17.00
#